data_AF-R5IHX4-F1
#
_entry.id   AF-R5IHX4-F1
#
_cell.length_a   1.000
_cell.length_b   1.000
_cell.length_c   1.000
_cell.angle_alpha   90.00
_cell.angle_beta   90.00
_cell.angle_gamma   90.00
#
_symmetry.space_group_name_H-M   'P 1'
#
loop_
_entity.id
_entity.type
_entity.pdbx_description
1 polymer ?
#
loop_
_entity_poly.entity_id
_entity_poly.type
_entity_poly.pdbx_seq_one_letter_code
_entity_poly.pdbx_strand_id
1 'polypeptide(L)'
;MRNSKLAALRAAFPYTVPIFAGFWFLAMAYGIQMSTSGFAFWYPMVMSAVIYGGSLEFVAVSMLLSIAGGTIVYMILIRVVF
;
A
#
# COMPACT_ATOMS: atom_id res chain seq x y z
N MET A 1 -10.71 -41.70 3.29
CA MET A 1 -10.68 -40.49 2.43
C MET A 1 -9.39 -39.72 2.73
N ARG A 2 -8.36 -39.91 1.90
CA ARG A 2 -6.98 -39.51 2.21
C ARG A 2 -6.77 -38.01 1.99
N ASN A 3 -7.16 -37.20 2.96
CA ASN A 3 -6.81 -35.77 3.19
C ASN A 3 -6.30 -34.97 1.95
N SER A 4 -7.04 -35.03 0.83
CA SER A 4 -6.56 -34.58 -0.48
C SER A 4 -6.26 -33.07 -0.52
N LYS A 5 -6.89 -32.30 0.36
CA LYS A 5 -6.68 -30.85 0.52
C LYS A 5 -5.28 -30.52 1.02
N LEU A 6 -4.74 -31.29 1.98
CA LEU A 6 -3.39 -31.09 2.53
C LEU A 6 -2.30 -31.47 1.51
N ALA A 7 -2.53 -32.49 0.70
CA ALA A 7 -1.64 -32.86 -0.39
C ALA A 7 -1.65 -31.80 -1.52
N ALA A 8 -2.83 -31.28 -1.87
CA ALA A 8 -2.98 -30.20 -2.84
C ALA A 8 -2.32 -28.89 -2.38
N LEU A 9 -2.45 -28.53 -1.09
CA LEU A 9 -1.80 -27.34 -0.52
C LEU A 9 -0.27 -27.45 -0.58
N ARG A 10 0.30 -28.61 -0.26
CA ARG A 10 1.74 -28.86 -0.37
C ARG A 10 2.26 -28.81 -1.81
N ALA A 11 1.46 -29.27 -2.78
CA ALA A 11 1.82 -29.19 -4.19
C ALA A 11 1.72 -27.77 -4.75
N ALA A 12 0.75 -26.96 -4.28
CA ALA A 12 0.57 -25.58 -4.71
C ALA A 12 1.56 -24.61 -4.05
N PHE A 13 2.03 -24.90 -2.83
CA PHE A 13 2.95 -24.08 -2.05
C PHE A 13 4.17 -23.56 -2.83
N PRO A 14 4.98 -24.41 -3.51
CA PRO A 14 6.17 -23.94 -4.24
C PRO A 14 5.83 -23.01 -5.40
N TYR A 15 4.64 -23.14 -6.01
CA TYR A 15 4.20 -22.27 -7.10
C TYR A 15 3.60 -20.95 -6.59
N THR A 16 3.06 -20.92 -5.37
CA THR A 16 2.51 -19.71 -4.75
C THR A 16 3.56 -18.86 -4.03
N VAL A 17 4.68 -19.45 -3.60
CA VAL A 17 5.78 -18.74 -2.92
C VAL A 17 6.36 -17.57 -3.74
N PRO A 18 6.64 -17.71 -5.05
CA PRO A 18 7.16 -16.60 -5.86
C PRO A 18 6.19 -15.41 -5.95
N ILE A 19 4.90 -15.69 -6.11
CA ILE A 19 3.85 -14.68 -6.18
C ILE A 19 3.71 -13.99 -4.81
N PHE A 20 3.65 -14.78 -3.73
CA PHE A 20 3.61 -14.26 -2.37
C PHE A 20 4.82 -13.38 -2.04
N ALA A 21 6.02 -13.80 -2.43
CA ALA A 21 7.24 -13.01 -2.23
C ALA A 21 7.16 -11.65 -2.95
N GLY A 22 6.61 -11.62 -4.17
CA GLY A 22 6.37 -10.39 -4.92
C GLY A 22 5.40 -9.44 -4.21
N PHE A 23 4.24 -9.94 -3.76
CA PHE A 23 3.26 -9.15 -3.01
C PHE A 23 3.80 -8.70 -1.64
N TRP A 24 4.55 -9.54 -0.96
CA TRP A 24 5.16 -9.22 0.33
C TRP A 24 6.21 -8.12 0.20
N PHE A 25 7.06 -8.20 -0.83
CA PHE A 25 8.02 -7.14 -1.16
C PHE A 25 7.32 -5.82 -1.48
N LEU A 26 6.23 -5.87 -2.26
CA LEU A 26 5.42 -4.70 -2.59
C LEU A 26 4.80 -4.05 -1.34
N ALA A 27 4.25 -4.86 -0.44
CA ALA A 27 3.67 -4.38 0.83
C ALA A 27 4.72 -3.72 1.73
N MET A 28 5.94 -4.28 1.81
CA MET A 28 7.04 -3.66 2.56
C MET A 28 7.48 -2.33 1.92
N ALA A 29 7.61 -2.28 0.60
CA ALA A 29 7.95 -1.04 -0.11
C ALA A 29 6.89 0.06 0.12
N TYR A 30 5.61 -0.31 0.12
CA TYR A 30 4.50 0.60 0.42
C TYR A 30 4.53 1.11 1.86
N GLY A 31 4.73 0.21 2.83
CA GLY A 31 4.84 0.57 4.25
C GLY A 31 6.00 1.53 4.52
N ILE A 32 7.17 1.27 3.91
CA ILE A 32 8.33 2.17 4.00
C ILE A 32 8.02 3.53 3.36
N GLN A 33 7.43 3.55 2.17
CA GLN A 33 7.04 4.80 1.50
C GLN A 33 6.12 5.64 2.39
N MET A 34 5.05 5.05 2.93
CA MET A 34 4.10 5.76 3.79
C MET A 34 4.75 6.26 5.09
N SER A 35 5.68 5.49 5.67
CA SER A 35 6.48 5.95 6.80
C SER A 35 7.38 7.15 6.44
N THR A 36 8.01 7.16 5.26
CA THR A 36 8.84 8.29 4.80
C THR A 36 8.01 9.53 4.45
N SER A 37 6.76 9.33 4.02
CA SER A 37 5.80 10.40 3.75
C SER A 37 5.17 11.00 5.02
N GLY A 38 5.50 10.47 6.20
CA GLY A 38 5.00 10.98 7.48
C GLY A 38 3.64 10.41 7.92
N PHE A 39 3.11 9.39 7.23
CA PHE A 39 1.88 8.73 7.62
C PHE A 39 2.14 7.65 8.68
N ALA A 40 1.22 7.52 9.63
CA ALA A 40 1.29 6.49 10.67
C ALA A 40 1.04 5.09 10.09
N PHE A 41 1.61 4.05 10.71
CA PHE A 41 1.55 2.65 10.26
C PHE A 41 0.13 2.11 10.00
N TRP A 42 -0.91 2.65 10.66
CA TRP A 42 -2.29 2.21 10.43
C TRP A 42 -2.86 2.68 9.09
N TYR A 43 -2.42 3.83 8.57
CA TYR A 43 -2.87 4.38 7.30
C TYR A 43 -2.59 3.44 6.11
N PRO A 44 -1.36 2.94 5.90
CA PRO A 44 -1.09 1.97 4.86
C PRO A 44 -1.84 0.65 5.10
N MET A 45 -2.02 0.20 6.35
CA MET A 45 -2.79 -1.02 6.65
C MET A 45 -4.26 -0.93 6.20
N VAL A 46 -4.92 0.20 6.44
CA VAL A 46 -6.31 0.42 6.00
C VAL A 46 -6.38 0.65 4.50
N MET A 47 -5.45 1.40 3.92
CA MET A 47 -5.39 1.65 2.47
C MET A 47 -5.16 0.36 1.68
N SER A 48 -4.24 -0.52 2.11
CA SER A 48 -4.01 -1.83 1.48
C SER A 48 -5.18 -2.81 1.67
N ALA A 49 -6.04 -2.60 2.66
CA ALA A 49 -7.26 -3.39 2.82
C ALA A 49 -8.41 -2.93 1.91
N VAL A 50 -8.45 -1.64 1.56
CA VAL A 50 -9.53 -1.03 0.76
C VAL A 50 -9.18 -0.98 -0.73
N ILE A 51 -7.90 -0.79 -1.07
CA ILE A 51 -7.43 -0.62 -2.45
C ILE A 51 -6.83 -1.93 -2.94
N TYR A 52 -7.64 -2.82 -3.51
CA TYR A 52 -7.17 -4.10 -4.04
C TYR A 52 -6.52 -3.93 -5.43
N GLY A 53 -5.42 -3.19 -5.49
CA GLY A 53 -4.81 -2.75 -6.75
C GLY A 53 -3.32 -3.05 -6.90
N GLY A 54 -2.59 -3.27 -5.80
CA GLY A 54 -1.14 -3.48 -5.79
C GLY A 54 -0.32 -2.25 -6.24
N SER A 55 -0.53 -1.77 -7.46
CA SER A 55 0.10 -0.57 -8.02
C SER A 55 -0.68 0.72 -7.74
N LEU A 56 -2.01 0.64 -7.65
CA LEU A 56 -2.87 1.82 -7.45
C LEU A 56 -2.70 2.45 -6.06
N GLU A 57 -2.29 1.67 -5.05
CA GLU A 57 -2.00 2.16 -3.69
C GLU A 57 -0.87 3.21 -3.69
N PHE A 58 0.18 2.99 -4.48
CA PHE A 58 1.32 3.91 -4.59
C PHE A 58 0.94 5.22 -5.32
N VAL A 59 0.08 5.11 -6.34
CA VAL A 59 -0.43 6.29 -7.07
C VAL A 59 -1.37 7.09 -6.17
N ALA A 60 -2.24 6.43 -5.40
CA ALA A 60 -3.17 7.07 -4.48
C ALA A 60 -2.44 7.88 -3.40
N VAL A 61 -1.34 7.36 -2.84
CA VAL A 61 -0.51 8.11 -1.87
C VAL A 61 0.11 9.34 -2.51
N SER A 62 0.69 9.19 -3.70
CA SER A 62 1.28 10.31 -4.44
C SER A 62 0.24 11.40 -4.78
N MET A 63 -0.98 11.00 -5.15
CA MET A 63 -2.10 11.92 -5.39
C MET A 63 -2.57 12.61 -4.10
N LEU A 64 -2.67 11.88 -2.99
CA LEU A 64 -3.07 12.44 -1.69
C LEU A 64 -2.07 13.49 -1.19
N LEU A 65 -0.76 13.21 -1.30
CA LEU A 65 0.30 14.17 -0.99
C LEU A 65 0.25 15.41 -1.91
N SER A 66 -0.02 15.23 -3.20
CA SER A 66 -0.14 16.33 -4.16
C SER A 66 -1.32 17.27 -3.82
N ILE A 67 -2.49 16.70 -3.51
CA ILE A 67 -3.68 17.47 -3.12
C ILE A 67 -3.45 18.18 -1.77
N ALA A 68 -2.87 17.48 -0.80
CA ALA A 68 -2.54 18.05 0.50
C ALA A 68 -1.54 19.21 0.35
N GLY A 69 -0.47 19.02 -0.42
CA GLY A 69 0.52 20.05 -0.73
C GLY A 69 -0.10 21.27 -1.41
N GLY A 70 -0.93 21.05 -2.44
CA GLY A 70 -1.64 22.12 -3.13
C GLY A 70 -2.54 22.94 -2.20
N THR A 71 -3.23 22.28 -1.27
CA THR A 71 -4.10 22.93 -0.29
C THR A 71 -3.30 23.72 0.75
N ILE A 72 -2.17 23.19 1.23
CA ILE A 72 -1.27 23.90 2.15
C ILE A 72 -0.69 25.15 1.50
N VAL A 73 -0.24 25.05 0.24
CA VAL A 73 0.29 26.20 -0.52
C VAL A 73 -0.78 27.27 -0.71
N TYR A 74 -2.01 26.88 -1.05
CA TYR A 74 -3.13 27.81 -1.16
C TYR A 74 -3.47 28.49 0.17
N MET A 75 -3.49 27.75 1.28
CA MET A 75 -3.71 28.31 2.62
C MET A 75 -2.61 29.29 3.03
N ILE A 76 -1.34 29.00 2.73
CA ILE A 76 -0.22 29.92 3.00
C ILE A 76 -0.35 31.19 2.15
N LEU A 77 -0.67 31.05 0.85
CA LEU A 77 -0.86 32.20 -0.04
C LEU A 77 -1.96 33.14 0.47
N ILE A 78 -3.11 32.61 0.90
CA ILE A 78 -4.17 33.43 1.49
C ILE A 78 -3.67 34.18 2.72
N ARG A 79 -2.92 33.52 3.62
CA ARG A 79 -2.41 34.13 4.86
C ARG A 79 -1.28 35.14 4.66
N VAL A 80 -0.63 35.11 3.51
CA VAL A 80 0.41 36.09 3.13
C VAL A 80 -0.21 37.28 2.39
N VAL A 81 -1.33 37.07 1.68
CA VAL A 81 -2.00 38.09 0.87
C VAL A 81 -3.06 38.88 1.66
N PHE A 82 -3.69 38.27 2.66
CA PHE A 82 -4.72 38.88 3.53
C PHE A 82 -4.31 38.81 5.00
#